data_AF-M5PAR2-F1
#
_entry.id   AF-M5PAR2-F1
#
_cell.length_a   1.000
_cell.length_b   1.000
_cell.length_c   1.000
_cell.angle_alpha   90.00
_cell.angle_beta   90.00
_cell.angle_gamma   90.00
#
_symmetry.space_group_name_H-M   'P 1'
#
loop_
_entity.id
_entity.type
_entity.pdbx_description
1 polymer ?
#
loop_
_entity_poly.entity_id
_entity_poly.type
_entity_poly.pdbx_seq_one_letter_code
_entity_poly.pdbx_strand_id
1 'polypeptide(L)'
;MLTREQLSKLEKELKAGKEQIVSRFKDSGHFGMDVTYPFNSTGELSSYDNHPGDEGTELYEREKDLALYEHEREHLHDIEHALSLIEKGTYGRCEVCGKEIPYERLSVLPTATTCSEHSSTVSVSKDRPIEEEVLTPPFGRFELDENDENVAYDSEDAYQDVERYGNSETPQDLAVPPLSYSQMYMEYEEPLGYVEDYENYAATDITGKEVTVYPTIEHEKYEELLDEEGIMTSFGDLPPAEKEPYTEDD
;
A
#
# COMPACT_ATOMS: atom_id res chain seq x y z
N MET A 1 3.17 -51.41 12.20
CA MET A 1 2.34 -51.13 13.40
C MET A 1 3.18 -50.52 14.50
N LEU A 2 2.68 -49.44 15.12
CA LEU A 2 3.32 -48.76 16.25
C LEU A 2 3.33 -49.65 17.50
N THR A 3 4.41 -49.60 18.28
CA THR A 3 4.45 -50.30 19.57
C THR A 3 3.64 -49.55 20.62
N ARG A 4 3.18 -50.27 21.65
CA ARG A 4 2.41 -49.65 22.76
C ARG A 4 3.23 -48.59 23.50
N GLU A 5 4.55 -48.79 23.60
CA GLU A 5 5.48 -47.80 24.16
C GLU A 5 5.54 -46.54 23.31
N GLN A 6 5.70 -46.69 21.98
CA GLN A 6 5.71 -45.55 21.04
C GLN A 6 4.42 -44.73 21.11
N LEU A 7 3.26 -45.38 21.15
CA LEU A 7 1.96 -44.70 21.31
C LEU A 7 1.88 -43.91 22.61
N SER A 8 2.28 -44.51 23.73
CA SER A 8 2.24 -43.84 25.04
C SER A 8 3.15 -42.60 25.10
N LYS A 9 4.31 -42.64 24.42
CA LYS A 9 5.22 -41.49 24.29
C LYS A 9 4.57 -40.35 23.50
N LEU A 10 4.03 -40.65 22.32
CA LEU A 10 3.39 -39.66 21.45
C LEU A 10 2.15 -39.05 22.11
N GLU A 11 1.34 -39.85 22.80
CA GLU A 11 0.18 -39.36 23.56
C GLU A 11 0.59 -38.37 24.66
N LYS A 12 1.69 -38.65 25.36
CA LYS A 12 2.24 -37.76 26.40
C LYS A 12 2.74 -36.44 25.79
N GLU A 13 3.43 -36.50 24.65
CA GLU A 13 3.89 -35.30 23.93
C GLU A 13 2.71 -34.44 23.45
N LEU A 14 1.68 -35.05 22.86
CA LEU A 14 0.48 -34.35 22.41
C LEU A 14 -0.28 -33.69 23.57
N LYS A 15 -0.42 -34.37 24.71
CA LYS A 15 -1.04 -33.78 25.91
C LYS A 15 -0.25 -32.61 26.47
N ALA A 16 1.07 -32.73 26.54
CA ALA A 16 1.94 -31.63 26.96
C ALA A 16 1.86 -30.44 25.99
N GLY A 17 1.85 -30.69 24.69
CA GLY A 17 1.67 -29.67 23.66
C GLY A 17 0.33 -28.94 23.78
N LYS A 18 -0.76 -29.69 23.99
CA LYS A 18 -2.09 -29.11 24.26
C LYS A 18 -2.07 -28.17 25.47
N GLU A 19 -1.50 -28.61 26.59
CA GLU A 19 -1.41 -27.80 27.80
C GLU A 19 -0.60 -26.52 27.58
N GLN A 20 0.49 -26.59 26.83
CA GLN A 20 1.32 -25.43 26.47
C GLN A 20 0.58 -24.40 25.61
N ILE A 21 -0.18 -24.85 24.60
CA ILE A 21 -0.98 -23.94 23.76
C ILE A 21 -2.08 -23.30 24.59
N VAL A 22 -2.77 -24.07 25.44
CA VAL A 22 -3.83 -23.54 26.32
C VAL A 22 -3.27 -22.54 27.33
N SER A 23 -2.07 -22.77 27.90
CA SER A 23 -1.44 -21.76 28.77
C SER A 23 -1.08 -20.50 28.00
N ARG A 24 -0.52 -20.64 26.79
CA ARG A 24 -0.15 -19.50 25.96
C ARG A 24 -1.35 -18.64 25.57
N PHE A 25 -2.48 -19.25 25.22
CA PHE A 25 -3.72 -18.51 24.98
C PHE A 25 -4.18 -17.71 26.20
N LYS A 26 -4.04 -18.25 27.42
CA LYS A 26 -4.37 -17.53 28.66
C LYS A 26 -3.41 -16.38 28.93
N ASP A 27 -2.12 -16.63 28.79
CA ASP A 27 -1.07 -15.63 29.07
C ASP A 27 -1.11 -14.47 28.06
N SER A 28 -1.50 -14.73 26.81
CA SER A 28 -1.63 -13.75 25.73
C SER A 28 -2.99 -13.05 25.64
N GLY A 29 -3.98 -13.39 26.48
CA GLY A 29 -5.35 -12.88 26.34
C GLY A 29 -5.95 -13.18 24.97
N HIS A 30 -5.71 -14.41 24.49
CA HIS A 30 -6.08 -14.85 23.14
C HIS A 30 -5.55 -13.93 22.02
N PHE A 31 -4.30 -13.45 22.13
CA PHE A 31 -3.70 -12.52 21.14
C PHE A 31 -4.55 -11.27 20.90
N GLY A 32 -5.09 -10.70 21.98
CA GLY A 32 -5.97 -9.53 21.89
C GLY A 32 -7.30 -9.80 21.18
N MET A 33 -7.73 -11.06 21.05
CA MET A 33 -9.07 -11.38 20.53
C MET A 33 -10.19 -11.12 21.54
N ASP A 34 -9.85 -11.08 22.83
CA ASP A 34 -10.81 -10.74 23.88
C ASP A 34 -11.17 -9.24 23.88
N VAL A 35 -10.44 -8.41 23.13
CA VAL A 35 -10.70 -6.97 22.96
C VAL A 35 -11.37 -6.71 21.62
N THR A 36 -12.52 -6.02 21.65
CA THR A 36 -13.25 -5.59 20.44
C THR A 36 -12.51 -4.46 19.73
N TYR A 37 -12.25 -4.63 18.43
CA TYR A 37 -11.57 -3.67 17.54
C TYR A 37 -12.39 -2.38 17.28
N PRO A 38 -11.81 -1.19 16.99
CA PRO A 38 -10.39 -0.76 16.94
C PRO A 38 -9.93 0.20 18.08
N PHE A 39 -10.82 0.87 18.80
CA PHE A 39 -10.48 2.03 19.67
C PHE A 39 -9.69 1.71 20.96
N ASN A 40 -9.56 0.44 21.35
CA ASN A 40 -8.90 0.08 22.61
C ASN A 40 -7.45 -0.40 22.47
N SER A 41 -6.96 -0.64 21.25
CA SER A 41 -5.55 -1.04 21.04
C SER A 41 -4.63 0.17 21.16
N THR A 42 -5.00 1.28 20.50
CA THR A 42 -4.31 2.57 20.55
C THR A 42 -4.70 3.42 21.77
N GLY A 43 -5.85 3.12 22.38
CA GLY A 43 -6.42 3.93 23.46
C GLY A 43 -7.03 5.26 22.99
N GLU A 44 -7.07 5.50 21.68
CA GLU A 44 -7.61 6.68 21.02
C GLU A 44 -9.11 6.50 20.77
N LEU A 45 -9.90 7.57 20.93
CA LEU A 45 -11.35 7.55 20.65
C LEU A 45 -11.70 7.88 19.18
N SER A 46 -10.73 8.34 18.39
CA SER A 46 -10.92 8.78 17.01
C SER A 46 -9.67 8.47 16.18
N SER A 47 -9.87 8.00 14.95
CA SER A 47 -8.82 7.85 13.94
C SER A 47 -8.40 9.18 13.31
N TYR A 48 -9.26 10.20 13.38
CA TYR A 48 -9.15 11.40 12.54
C TYR A 48 -7.88 12.23 12.75
N ASP A 49 -7.23 12.13 13.91
CA ASP A 49 -6.02 12.89 14.26
C ASP A 49 -4.73 12.06 14.12
N ASN A 50 -4.84 10.80 13.67
CA ASN A 50 -3.68 9.94 13.49
C ASN A 50 -3.09 10.08 12.10
N HIS A 51 -1.76 9.97 12.02
CA HIS A 51 -1.07 9.88 10.75
C HIS A 51 -1.43 8.55 10.07
N PRO A 52 -1.80 8.51 8.77
CA PRO A 52 -2.20 7.27 8.10
C PRO A 52 -1.14 6.16 8.14
N GLY A 53 0.14 6.53 8.20
CA GLY A 53 1.23 5.57 8.39
C GLY A 53 1.22 4.86 9.75
N ASP A 54 0.78 5.55 10.80
CA ASP A 54 0.63 4.96 12.13
C ASP A 54 -0.57 4.00 12.14
N GLU A 55 -1.68 4.38 11.49
CA GLU A 55 -2.83 3.49 11.31
C GLU A 55 -2.48 2.22 10.53
N GLY A 56 -1.69 2.36 9.46
CA GLY A 56 -1.19 1.22 8.69
C GLY A 56 -0.31 0.29 9.53
N THR A 57 0.53 0.85 10.39
CA THR A 57 1.40 0.08 11.30
C THR A 57 0.58 -0.69 12.33
N GLU A 58 -0.41 -0.04 12.96
CA GLU A 58 -1.30 -0.68 13.93
C GLU A 58 -2.17 -1.78 13.29
N LEU A 59 -2.66 -1.55 12.08
CA LEU A 59 -3.40 -2.56 11.32
C LEU A 59 -2.52 -3.79 11.04
N TYR A 60 -1.28 -3.57 10.59
CA TYR A 60 -0.34 -4.66 10.33
C TYR A 60 -0.03 -5.48 11.59
N GLU A 61 0.22 -4.81 12.72
CA GLU A 61 0.47 -5.48 14.00
C GLU A 61 -0.74 -6.34 14.43
N ARG A 62 -1.96 -5.86 14.17
CA ARG A 62 -3.16 -6.66 14.41
C ARG A 62 -3.29 -7.86 13.49
N GLU A 63 -3.03 -7.68 12.20
CA GLU A 63 -3.10 -8.77 11.23
C GLU A 63 -2.12 -9.89 11.62
N LYS A 64 -0.93 -9.52 12.12
CA LYS A 64 0.03 -10.46 12.69
C LYS A 64 -0.54 -11.21 13.88
N ASP A 65 -1.17 -10.51 14.84
CA ASP A 65 -1.80 -11.16 16.00
C ASP A 65 -2.92 -12.12 15.59
N LEU A 66 -3.75 -11.75 14.61
CA LEU A 66 -4.79 -12.61 14.04
C LEU A 66 -4.20 -13.86 13.39
N ALA A 67 -3.13 -13.72 12.62
CA ALA A 67 -2.44 -14.85 11.99
C ALA A 67 -1.86 -15.81 13.03
N LEU A 68 -1.24 -15.28 14.10
CA LEU A 68 -0.72 -16.09 15.21
C LEU A 68 -1.85 -16.82 15.94
N TYR A 69 -2.94 -16.13 16.23
CA TYR A 69 -4.13 -16.73 16.86
C TYR A 69 -4.68 -17.90 16.02
N GLU A 70 -4.89 -17.69 14.72
CA GLU A 70 -5.44 -18.73 13.85
C GLU A 70 -4.50 -19.93 13.75
N HIS A 71 -3.19 -19.69 13.60
CA HIS A 71 -2.19 -20.75 13.56
C HIS A 71 -2.16 -21.59 14.85
N GLU A 72 -2.24 -20.96 16.03
CA GLU A 72 -2.30 -21.70 17.30
C GLU A 72 -3.61 -22.45 17.48
N ARG A 73 -4.72 -21.89 16.98
CA ARG A 73 -6.03 -22.53 17.03
C ARG A 73 -6.07 -23.76 16.14
N GLU A 74 -5.54 -23.68 14.93
CA GLU A 74 -5.41 -24.81 14.01
C GLU A 74 -4.48 -25.89 14.60
N HIS A 75 -3.33 -25.49 15.17
CA HIS A 75 -2.43 -26.44 15.82
C HIS A 75 -3.09 -27.14 17.02
N LEU A 76 -3.88 -26.42 17.83
CA LEU A 76 -4.66 -27.01 18.92
C LEU A 76 -5.69 -28.02 18.38
N HIS A 77 -6.39 -27.65 17.30
CA HIS A 77 -7.34 -28.54 16.63
C HIS A 77 -6.67 -29.83 16.15
N ASP A 78 -5.50 -29.73 15.51
CA ASP A 78 -4.73 -30.87 15.04
C ASP A 78 -4.30 -31.80 16.18
N ILE A 79 -3.87 -31.24 17.31
CA ILE A 79 -3.53 -32.02 18.51
C ILE A 79 -4.76 -32.74 19.05
N GLU A 80 -5.90 -32.05 19.18
CA GLU A 80 -7.15 -32.66 19.65
C GLU A 80 -7.63 -33.76 18.71
N HIS A 81 -7.49 -33.54 17.41
CA HIS A 81 -7.84 -34.52 16.40
C HIS A 81 -6.95 -35.77 16.51
N ALA A 82 -5.63 -35.59 16.62
CA ALA A 82 -4.67 -36.68 16.82
C ALA A 82 -4.96 -37.48 18.11
N LEU A 83 -5.25 -36.80 19.23
CA LEU A 83 -5.66 -37.45 20.48
C LEU A 83 -6.96 -38.25 20.31
N SER A 84 -7.94 -37.73 19.57
CA SER A 84 -9.19 -38.45 19.30
C SER A 84 -8.96 -39.74 18.48
N LEU A 85 -7.97 -39.74 17.57
CA LEU A 85 -7.60 -40.93 16.81
C LEU A 85 -6.88 -41.97 17.68
N ILE A 86 -6.13 -41.53 18.70
CA ILE A 86 -5.51 -42.42 19.68
C ILE A 86 -6.60 -43.11 20.50
N GLU A 87 -7.61 -42.36 20.96
CA GLU A 87 -8.76 -42.91 21.70
C GLU A 87 -9.56 -43.92 20.86
N LYS A 88 -9.73 -43.66 19.56
CA LYS A 88 -10.38 -44.58 18.61
C LYS A 88 -9.50 -45.77 18.20
N GLY A 89 -8.21 -45.75 18.53
CA GLY A 89 -7.25 -46.80 18.15
C GLY A 89 -6.86 -46.81 16.66
N THR A 90 -7.14 -45.74 15.92
CA THR A 90 -6.85 -45.59 14.48
C THR A 90 -5.58 -44.77 14.21
N TYR A 91 -4.96 -44.21 15.26
CA TYR A 91 -3.76 -43.39 15.14
C TYR A 91 -2.58 -44.16 14.51
N GLY A 92 -1.79 -43.46 13.70
CA GLY A 92 -0.69 -44.04 12.93
C GLY A 92 -1.10 -44.71 11.62
N ARG A 93 -2.35 -44.54 11.18
CA ARG A 93 -2.81 -44.88 9.83
C ARG A 93 -3.31 -43.62 9.13
N CYS A 94 -2.98 -43.49 7.85
CA CYS A 94 -3.44 -42.38 7.04
C CYS A 94 -4.96 -42.40 6.88
N GLU A 95 -5.62 -41.29 7.15
CA GLU A 95 -7.08 -41.17 7.05
C GLU A 95 -7.61 -41.31 5.61
N VAL A 96 -6.78 -40.97 4.62
CA VAL A 96 -7.16 -41.02 3.20
C VAL A 96 -7.00 -42.42 2.61
N CYS A 97 -5.85 -43.08 2.83
CA CYS A 97 -5.52 -44.35 2.17
C CYS A 97 -5.40 -45.56 3.10
N GLY A 98 -5.53 -45.36 4.41
CA GLY A 98 -5.45 -46.42 5.42
C GLY A 98 -4.06 -47.04 5.64
N LYS A 99 -3.04 -46.60 4.89
CA LYS A 99 -1.66 -47.08 5.03
C LYS A 99 -1.04 -46.63 6.35
N GLU A 100 -0.12 -47.43 6.88
CA GLU A 100 0.62 -47.07 8.10
C GLU A 100 1.52 -45.85 7.87
N ILE A 101 1.52 -44.93 8.83
CA ILE A 101 2.41 -43.77 8.84
C ILE A 101 3.71 -44.18 9.53
N PRO A 102 4.89 -43.95 8.92
CA PRO A 102 6.17 -44.28 9.54
C PRO A 102 6.36 -43.61 10.90
N TYR A 103 6.89 -44.36 11.87
CA TYR A 103 7.16 -43.81 13.21
C TYR A 103 8.11 -42.62 13.17
N GLU A 104 9.11 -42.63 12.28
CA GLU A 104 10.06 -41.53 12.12
C GLU A 104 9.33 -40.20 11.82
N ARG A 105 8.29 -40.23 10.97
CA ARG A 105 7.44 -39.05 10.69
C ARG A 105 6.66 -38.62 11.93
N LEU A 106 6.01 -39.56 12.61
CA LEU A 106 5.20 -39.26 13.81
C LEU A 106 6.07 -38.78 14.98
N SER A 107 7.33 -39.20 15.05
CA SER A 107 8.28 -38.77 16.08
C SER A 107 8.74 -37.33 15.90
N VAL A 108 8.62 -36.79 14.67
CA VAL A 108 8.93 -35.39 14.35
C VAL A 108 7.66 -34.54 14.38
N LEU A 109 6.56 -35.04 13.81
CA LEU A 109 5.27 -34.36 13.76
C LEU A 109 4.16 -35.28 14.31
N PRO A 110 3.94 -35.28 15.63
CA PRO A 110 2.93 -36.13 16.29
C PRO A 110 1.49 -35.83 15.87
N THR A 111 1.22 -34.65 15.33
CA THR A 111 -0.11 -34.23 14.86
C THR A 111 -0.47 -34.77 13.46
N ALA A 112 0.48 -35.38 12.74
CA ALA A 112 0.23 -35.84 11.37
C ALA A 112 -0.79 -37.00 11.30
N THR A 113 -1.93 -36.77 10.64
CA THR A 113 -2.97 -37.79 10.40
C THR A 113 -2.92 -38.41 9.01
N THR A 114 -2.11 -37.88 8.10
CA THR A 114 -1.97 -38.35 6.71
C THR A 114 -0.54 -38.80 6.38
N CYS A 115 -0.41 -39.71 5.39
CA CYS A 115 0.89 -40.12 4.85
C CYS A 115 1.50 -39.00 3.99
N SER A 116 2.81 -39.06 3.69
CA SER A 116 3.52 -38.04 2.90
C SER A 116 2.82 -37.66 1.59
N GLU A 117 2.33 -38.67 0.85
CA GLU A 117 1.64 -38.47 -0.44
C GLU A 117 0.30 -37.74 -0.33
N HIS A 118 -0.37 -37.82 0.83
CA HIS A 118 -1.65 -37.16 1.10
C HIS A 118 -1.51 -36.06 2.15
N SER A 119 -0.28 -35.69 2.48
CA SER A 119 -0.01 -34.43 3.17
C SER A 119 -0.52 -33.34 2.25
N SER A 120 -1.20 -32.33 2.79
CA SER A 120 -1.66 -31.17 2.03
C SER A 120 -0.44 -30.47 1.41
N THR A 121 -0.03 -30.92 0.22
CA THR A 121 0.83 -30.12 -0.64
C THR A 121 -0.01 -28.92 -1.02
N VAL A 122 0.23 -27.80 -0.34
CA VAL A 122 -0.27 -26.50 -0.78
C VAL A 122 0.18 -26.38 -2.24
N SER A 123 -0.76 -26.52 -3.17
CA SER A 123 -0.51 -26.15 -4.54
C SER A 123 -0.34 -24.65 -4.51
N VAL A 124 0.90 -24.19 -4.39
CA VAL A 124 1.22 -22.78 -4.57
C VAL A 124 0.65 -22.43 -5.94
N SER A 125 -0.32 -21.51 -5.96
CA SER A 125 -0.86 -21.01 -7.22
C SER A 125 0.32 -20.55 -8.06
N LYS A 126 0.51 -21.17 -9.21
CA LYS A 126 1.52 -20.70 -10.18
C LYS A 126 1.02 -19.47 -10.92
N ASP A 127 -0.29 -19.25 -10.90
CA ASP A 127 -0.93 -18.09 -11.47
C ASP A 127 -0.70 -16.95 -10.49
N ARG A 128 0.18 -16.03 -10.89
CA ARG A 128 0.37 -14.77 -10.19
C ARG A 128 -0.93 -13.95 -10.32
N PRO A 129 -1.28 -13.12 -9.33
CA PRO A 129 -2.48 -12.30 -9.38
C PRO A 129 -2.50 -11.40 -10.63
N ILE A 130 -3.69 -11.09 -11.16
CA ILE A 130 -3.85 -10.25 -12.36
C ILE A 130 -3.28 -8.84 -12.14
N GLU A 131 -3.25 -8.39 -10.89
CA GLU A 131 -2.68 -7.14 -10.40
C GLU A 131 -1.20 -7.01 -10.78
N GLU A 132 -0.48 -8.13 -10.87
CA GLU A 132 0.92 -8.09 -11.23
C GLU A 132 1.20 -7.87 -12.72
N GLU A 133 0.21 -8.10 -13.60
CA GLU A 133 0.31 -7.68 -15.00
C GLU A 133 0.33 -6.15 -15.11
N VAL A 134 -0.18 -5.47 -14.08
CA VAL A 134 -0.27 -4.01 -13.98
C VAL A 134 0.83 -3.41 -13.09
N LEU A 135 1.70 -4.24 -12.47
CA LEU A 135 2.82 -3.81 -11.61
C LEU A 135 4.01 -3.18 -12.37
N THR A 136 3.85 -2.77 -13.62
CA THR A 136 4.74 -1.75 -14.20
C THR A 136 4.50 -0.44 -13.46
N PRO A 137 5.53 0.40 -13.19
CA PRO A 137 5.32 1.64 -12.44
C PRO A 137 4.17 2.44 -13.08
N PRO A 138 3.05 2.64 -12.35
CA PRO A 138 1.82 3.15 -12.96
C PRO A 138 1.95 4.62 -13.38
N PHE A 139 2.88 5.37 -12.78
CA PHE A 139 3.10 6.80 -13.04
C PHE A 139 4.19 7.05 -14.10
N GLY A 140 5.39 6.49 -13.95
CA GLY A 140 6.49 6.73 -14.90
C GLY A 140 6.31 6.21 -16.34
N ARG A 141 5.16 5.61 -16.68
CA ARG A 141 4.78 5.33 -18.07
C ARG A 141 4.18 6.56 -18.76
N PHE A 142 3.57 7.45 -17.98
CA PHE A 142 2.81 8.60 -18.45
C PHE A 142 3.44 9.93 -18.02
N GLU A 143 4.55 9.88 -17.29
CA GLU A 143 5.51 10.98 -17.07
C GLU A 143 6.21 11.28 -18.41
N LEU A 144 5.98 12.47 -18.96
CA LEU A 144 6.48 12.85 -20.29
C LEU A 144 7.63 13.86 -20.25
N ASP A 145 8.11 14.23 -19.07
CA ASP A 145 9.08 15.30 -18.81
C ASP A 145 10.43 15.09 -19.49
N GLU A 146 10.88 13.84 -19.66
CA GLU A 146 12.12 13.53 -20.38
C GLU A 146 11.99 13.66 -21.91
N ASN A 147 10.79 13.87 -22.46
CA ASN A 147 10.58 14.14 -23.88
C ASN A 147 10.47 15.64 -24.12
N ASP A 148 11.50 16.21 -24.77
CA ASP A 148 11.61 17.64 -25.15
C ASP A 148 10.25 18.35 -25.36
N GLU A 149 10.04 19.44 -24.60
CA GLU A 149 9.03 20.49 -24.80
C GLU A 149 7.56 20.10 -24.55
N ASN A 150 7.27 19.13 -23.69
CA ASN A 150 5.90 18.67 -23.47
C ASN A 150 5.30 19.15 -22.13
N VAL A 151 4.84 20.41 -22.09
CA VAL A 151 4.10 21.03 -20.95
C VAL A 151 2.63 20.55 -20.90
N ALA A 152 2.35 19.35 -21.39
CA ALA A 152 1.01 18.85 -21.58
C ALA A 152 0.56 18.07 -20.35
N TYR A 153 -0.61 18.43 -19.81
CA TYR A 153 -1.19 17.79 -18.63
C TYR A 153 -1.10 16.25 -18.66
N ASP A 154 -0.29 15.69 -17.77
CA ASP A 154 0.02 14.27 -17.73
C ASP A 154 -0.37 13.61 -16.39
N SER A 155 0.20 12.43 -16.09
CA SER A 155 -0.14 11.71 -14.85
C SER A 155 0.46 12.31 -13.59
N GLU A 156 1.59 12.99 -13.71
CA GLU A 156 2.21 13.72 -12.61
C GLU A 156 1.36 14.93 -12.26
N ASP A 157 0.97 15.73 -13.25
CA ASP A 157 0.12 16.90 -13.07
C ASP A 157 -1.19 16.55 -12.36
N ALA A 158 -1.80 15.42 -12.76
CA ALA A 158 -3.01 14.90 -12.13
C ALA A 158 -2.83 14.52 -10.66
N TYR A 159 -1.64 14.07 -10.27
CA TYR A 159 -1.31 13.80 -8.89
C TYR A 159 -1.10 15.10 -8.10
N GLN A 160 -0.31 16.03 -8.65
CA GLN A 160 -0.01 17.32 -8.03
C GLN A 160 -1.30 18.13 -7.75
N ASP A 161 -2.27 18.12 -8.69
CA ASP A 161 -3.58 18.77 -8.52
C ASP A 161 -4.33 18.28 -7.28
N VAL A 162 -4.31 16.97 -7.04
CA VAL A 162 -4.94 16.36 -5.86
C VAL A 162 -4.11 16.64 -4.61
N GLU A 163 -2.79 16.56 -4.71
CA GLU A 163 -1.85 16.82 -3.62
C GLU A 163 -1.98 18.25 -3.08
N ARG A 164 -2.29 19.24 -3.93
CA ARG A 164 -2.55 20.64 -3.52
C ARG A 164 -3.71 20.78 -2.53
N TYR A 165 -4.71 19.88 -2.57
CA TYR A 165 -5.81 19.87 -1.61
C TYR A 165 -5.44 19.21 -0.26
N GLY A 166 -4.22 18.67 -0.17
CA GLY A 166 -3.62 18.13 1.04
C GLY A 166 -3.21 16.67 0.85
N ASN A 167 -1.92 16.41 1.03
CA ASN A 167 -1.40 15.09 1.41
C ASN A 167 -1.28 15.03 2.95
N SER A 168 -0.95 13.86 3.49
CA SER A 168 -0.71 13.71 4.94
C SER A 168 0.67 14.22 5.38
N GLU A 169 1.45 14.76 4.45
CA GLU A 169 2.76 15.33 4.72
C GLU A 169 2.59 16.73 5.31
N THR A 170 3.48 17.08 6.24
CA THR A 170 3.59 18.40 6.84
C THR A 170 4.95 19.00 6.49
N PRO A 171 5.15 20.33 6.61
CA PRO A 171 6.49 20.91 6.40
C PRO A 171 7.56 20.25 7.28
N GLN A 172 7.19 19.64 8.41
CA GLN A 172 8.10 18.94 9.31
C GLN A 172 8.62 17.62 8.75
N ASP A 173 7.92 17.01 7.81
CA ASP A 173 8.29 15.73 7.18
C ASP A 173 9.31 15.92 6.05
N LEU A 174 9.40 17.15 5.51
CA LEU A 174 10.34 17.52 4.47
C LEU A 174 11.73 17.83 5.02
N ALA A 175 12.77 17.31 4.37
CA ALA A 175 14.17 17.57 4.73
C ALA A 175 14.54 19.07 4.65
N VAL A 176 13.89 19.81 3.75
CA VAL A 176 13.96 21.27 3.63
C VAL A 176 12.52 21.79 3.60
N PRO A 177 11.98 22.32 4.71
CA PRO A 177 10.61 22.79 4.75
C PRO A 177 10.43 24.04 3.87
N PRO A 178 9.42 24.08 2.99
CA PRO A 178 9.06 25.29 2.27
C PRO A 178 8.47 26.35 3.22
N LEU A 179 8.44 27.60 2.76
CA LEU A 179 7.91 28.72 3.54
C LEU A 179 6.38 28.81 3.50
N SER A 180 5.74 28.19 2.50
CA SER A 180 4.30 28.18 2.30
C SER A 180 3.79 26.75 2.09
N TYR A 181 2.58 26.48 2.59
CA TYR A 181 1.86 25.21 2.32
C TYR A 181 1.59 25.01 0.82
N SER A 182 1.46 26.10 0.05
CA SER A 182 1.29 26.05 -1.40
C SER A 182 2.54 25.62 -2.17
N GLN A 183 3.65 25.34 -1.48
CA GLN A 183 4.94 24.96 -2.06
C GLN A 183 5.40 23.59 -1.53
N MET A 184 4.48 22.80 -0.97
CA MET A 184 4.79 21.51 -0.35
C MET A 184 4.74 20.33 -1.31
N TYR A 185 4.09 20.47 -2.46
CA TYR A 185 3.98 19.42 -3.46
C TYR A 185 5.23 19.38 -4.35
N MET A 186 5.45 18.23 -4.97
CA MET A 186 6.59 18.01 -5.88
C MET A 186 6.51 18.96 -7.07
N GLU A 187 7.66 19.46 -7.55
CA GLU A 187 7.77 20.36 -8.71
C GLU A 187 6.79 21.55 -8.67
N TYR A 188 6.56 22.15 -7.49
CA TYR A 188 5.55 23.22 -7.34
C TYR A 188 5.78 24.47 -8.19
N GLU A 189 7.00 24.65 -8.67
CA GLU A 189 7.44 25.75 -9.52
C GLU A 189 7.05 25.53 -10.98
N GLU A 190 6.64 24.31 -11.35
CA GLU A 190 6.29 23.94 -12.71
C GLU A 190 4.95 24.59 -13.16
N PRO A 191 4.90 25.17 -14.36
CA PRO A 191 3.66 25.65 -14.95
C PRO A 191 2.81 24.47 -15.46
N LEU A 192 1.73 24.17 -14.73
CA LEU A 192 0.79 23.10 -15.07
C LEU A 192 -0.03 23.43 -16.34
N GLY A 193 0.27 22.73 -17.43
CA GLY A 193 -0.51 22.80 -18.68
C GLY A 193 -0.32 24.08 -19.50
N TYR A 194 -1.01 24.15 -20.65
CA TYR A 194 -0.93 25.27 -21.59
C TYR A 194 -1.76 26.51 -21.20
N VAL A 195 -2.54 26.45 -20.12
CA VAL A 195 -3.43 27.55 -19.75
C VAL A 195 -2.72 28.41 -18.73
N GLU A 196 -2.06 29.45 -19.23
CA GLU A 196 -1.46 30.43 -18.36
C GLU A 196 -2.53 31.29 -17.68
N ASP A 197 -2.34 31.54 -16.39
CA ASP A 197 -3.18 32.40 -15.56
C ASP A 197 -2.94 33.89 -15.87
N TYR A 198 -2.94 34.28 -17.16
CA TYR A 198 -2.84 35.68 -17.60
C TYR A 198 -3.92 36.58 -16.97
N GLU A 199 -5.03 35.98 -16.51
CA GLU A 199 -6.13 36.70 -15.86
C GLU A 199 -5.74 37.29 -14.49
N ASN A 200 -4.62 36.88 -13.89
CA ASN A 200 -4.22 37.37 -12.56
C ASN A 200 -3.58 38.76 -12.58
N TYR A 201 -3.03 39.20 -13.71
CA TYR A 201 -2.33 40.49 -13.82
C TYR A 201 -2.63 41.29 -15.08
N ALA A 202 -3.24 40.68 -16.12
CA ALA A 202 -3.76 41.42 -17.26
C ALA A 202 -5.19 41.90 -16.98
N ALA A 203 -5.43 43.21 -17.07
CA ALA A 203 -6.75 43.79 -16.91
C ALA A 203 -7.16 44.59 -18.13
N THR A 204 -8.46 44.70 -18.33
CA THR A 204 -9.05 45.58 -19.34
C THR A 204 -9.99 46.58 -18.70
N ASP A 205 -10.13 47.75 -19.32
CA ASP A 205 -11.22 48.68 -18.99
C ASP A 205 -12.60 48.02 -19.23
N ILE A 206 -13.68 48.57 -18.65
CA ILE A 206 -15.07 48.08 -18.82
C ILE A 206 -15.49 47.94 -20.29
N THR A 207 -14.81 48.65 -21.19
CA THR A 207 -15.04 48.61 -22.64
C THR A 207 -14.25 47.52 -23.37
N GLY A 208 -13.32 46.85 -22.69
CA GLY A 208 -12.47 45.77 -23.22
C GLY A 208 -11.37 46.24 -24.18
N LYS A 209 -11.10 47.55 -24.29
CA LYS A 209 -10.20 48.12 -25.33
C LYS A 209 -8.80 48.46 -24.85
N GLU A 210 -8.62 48.74 -23.57
CA GLU A 210 -7.34 49.15 -23.01
C GLU A 210 -6.81 48.01 -22.13
N VAL A 211 -5.83 47.27 -22.64
CA VAL A 211 -5.16 46.19 -21.91
C VAL A 211 -4.03 46.80 -21.08
N THR A 212 -4.06 46.58 -19.77
CA THR A 212 -3.01 47.01 -18.83
C THR A 212 -2.49 45.80 -18.08
N VAL A 213 -1.18 45.71 -17.93
CA VAL A 213 -0.51 44.69 -17.11
C VAL A 213 -0.14 45.31 -15.76
N TYR A 214 -0.59 44.69 -14.68
CA TYR A 214 -0.26 45.11 -13.32
C TYR A 214 0.97 44.37 -12.78
N PRO A 215 1.94 45.07 -12.17
CA PRO A 215 3.10 44.42 -11.57
C PRO A 215 2.70 43.76 -10.24
N THR A 216 2.29 42.50 -10.31
CA THR A 216 2.02 41.63 -9.17
C THR A 216 3.19 40.68 -8.94
N ILE A 217 3.22 39.99 -7.79
CA ILE A 217 4.25 38.97 -7.50
C ILE A 217 4.18 37.84 -8.55
N GLU A 218 2.98 37.48 -9.00
CA GLU A 218 2.79 36.45 -10.03
C GLU A 218 3.27 36.92 -11.42
N HIS A 219 3.16 38.22 -11.72
CA HIS A 219 3.74 38.80 -12.94
C HIS A 219 5.28 38.73 -12.92
N GLU A 220 5.91 39.08 -11.79
CA GLU A 220 7.37 39.01 -11.65
C GLU A 220 7.90 37.56 -11.80
N LYS A 221 7.24 36.58 -11.17
CA LYS A 221 7.58 35.16 -11.33
C LYS A 221 7.46 34.68 -12.77
N TYR A 222 6.41 35.12 -13.47
CA TYR A 222 6.20 34.77 -14.86
C TYR A 222 7.30 35.34 -15.78
N GLU A 223 7.72 36.60 -15.56
CA GLU A 223 8.87 37.17 -16.28
C GLU A 223 10.17 36.41 -15.98
N GLU A 224 10.42 36.03 -14.73
CA GLU A 224 11.60 35.24 -14.34
C GLU A 224 11.63 33.86 -15.03
N LEU A 225 10.48 33.17 -15.09
CA LEU A 225 10.32 31.87 -15.76
C LEU A 225 10.62 31.99 -17.27
N LEU A 226 10.06 33.01 -17.93
CA LEU A 226 10.32 33.29 -19.34
C LEU A 226 11.81 33.54 -19.61
N ASP A 227 12.48 34.31 -18.74
CA ASP A 227 13.91 34.60 -18.84
C ASP A 227 14.77 33.34 -18.64
N GLU A 228 14.37 32.42 -17.76
CA GLU A 228 15.07 31.15 -17.50
C GLU A 228 14.98 30.18 -18.68
N GLU A 229 13.78 30.02 -19.24
CA GLU A 229 13.51 29.18 -20.41
C GLU A 229 14.03 29.82 -21.73
N GLY A 230 14.50 31.07 -21.68
CA GLY A 230 15.01 31.80 -22.84
C GLY A 230 13.93 32.12 -23.88
N ILE A 231 12.66 32.19 -23.46
CA ILE A 231 11.49 32.45 -24.31
C ILE A 231 10.86 33.78 -23.90
N MET A 232 10.53 34.66 -24.86
CA MET A 232 9.79 35.89 -24.54
C MET A 232 8.31 35.63 -24.24
N THR A 233 7.77 34.51 -24.76
CA THR A 233 6.41 33.99 -24.53
C THR A 233 6.37 32.50 -24.92
N SER A 234 5.55 31.68 -24.27
CA SER A 234 5.28 30.27 -24.63
C SER A 234 4.74 30.08 -26.06
N PHE A 235 4.11 31.11 -26.64
CA PHE A 235 3.60 31.12 -28.01
C PHE A 235 4.68 31.30 -29.09
N GLY A 236 5.97 31.31 -28.72
CA GLY A 236 7.10 31.63 -29.60
C GLY A 236 7.21 33.12 -29.89
N ASP A 237 8.35 33.56 -30.43
CA ASP A 237 8.59 34.96 -30.82
C ASP A 237 7.44 35.48 -31.70
N LEU A 238 6.48 36.19 -31.12
CA LEU A 238 5.43 36.87 -31.89
C LEU A 238 6.03 38.15 -32.47
N PRO A 239 6.30 38.21 -33.80
CA PRO A 239 6.83 39.42 -34.39
C PRO A 239 5.80 40.55 -34.23
N PRO A 240 6.26 41.80 -34.01
CA PRO A 240 5.44 42.94 -33.58
C PRO A 240 4.41 43.46 -34.61
N ALA A 241 4.09 42.70 -35.67
CA ALA A 241 3.07 43.07 -36.63
C ALA A 241 2.38 41.82 -37.21
N GLU A 242 1.08 41.73 -36.93
CA GLU A 242 0.09 40.81 -37.50
C GLU A 242 0.33 40.52 -38.99
N LYS A 243 0.59 39.27 -39.32
CA LYS A 243 0.04 38.69 -40.54
C LYS A 243 -1.05 37.73 -40.11
N GLU A 244 -2.30 38.05 -40.42
CA GLU A 244 -3.40 37.12 -40.20
C GLU A 244 -3.15 35.83 -41.01
N PRO A 245 -3.24 34.64 -40.40
CA PRO A 245 -2.86 33.38 -41.04
C PRO A 245 -3.80 32.93 -42.18
N TYR A 246 -4.88 33.67 -42.48
CA TYR A 246 -5.92 33.29 -43.44
C TYR A 246 -6.16 34.30 -44.58
N THR A 247 -5.32 35.31 -44.74
CA THR A 247 -5.37 36.16 -45.94
C THR A 247 -4.26 35.78 -46.90
N GLU A 248 -4.56 34.88 -47.85
CA GLU A 248 -3.75 34.74 -49.05
C GLU A 248 -3.98 35.96 -49.96
N ASP A 249 -2.87 36.47 -50.51
CA ASP A 249 -2.81 37.64 -51.40
C ASP A 249 -3.65 37.45 -52.69
N ASP A 250 -4.46 38.45 -53.02
CA ASP A 250 -4.86 38.82 -54.39
C ASP A 250 -4.72 40.35 -54.57
#